data_AF-A0A3D1IIT5-F1
#
_entry.id   AF-A0A3D1IIT5-F1
#
_cell.length_a   1.000
_cell.length_b   1.000
_cell.length_c   1.000
_cell.angle_alpha   90.00
_cell.angle_beta   90.00
_cell.angle_gamma   90.00
#
_symmetry.space_group_name_H-M   'P 1'
#
loop_
_entity.id
_entity.type
_entity.pdbx_description
1 polymer ?
#
loop_
_entity_poly.entity_id
_entity_poly.type
_entity_poly.pdbx_seq_one_letter_code
_entity_poly.pdbx_strand_id
1 'polypeptide(L)' 'MAAGDWLINLEPRPEAHLRLFCAHHAGGSAQYFDPWPAGLPAEFEVYGVNLPG' A
#
# COMPACT_ATOMS: atom_id res chain seq x y z
N MET A 1 0.14 0.24 23.53
CA MET A 1 -0.29 -0.02 22.14
C MET A 1 0.67 0.74 21.25
N ALA A 2 1.59 0.08 20.57
CA ALA A 2 2.42 0.76 19.58
C ALA A 2 1.48 1.31 18.50
N ALA A 3 1.66 2.56 18.08
CA ALA A 3 1.02 3.03 16.86
C ALA A 3 1.62 2.18 15.74
N GLY A 4 0.95 1.07 15.39
CA GLY A 4 1.43 0.15 14.37
C GLY A 4 1.53 0.86 13.03
N ASP A 5 2.42 0.40 12.16
CA ASP A 5 2.56 0.94 10.82
C ASP A 5 1.24 0.75 10.05
N TRP A 6 0.43 1.82 10.02
CA TRP A 6 -0.86 1.87 9.33
C TRP A 6 -0.71 1.85 7.81
N LEU A 7 0.49 2.15 7.31
CA LEU A 7 0.80 2.24 5.90
C LEU A 7 1.95 1.30 5.59
N ILE A 8 1.71 0.34 4.72
CA ILE A 8 2.71 -0.59 4.24
C ILE A 8 3.08 -0.18 2.82
N ASN A 9 4.34 0.20 2.61
CA ASN A 9 4.88 0.37 1.26
C ASN A 9 5.02 -1.01 0.61
N LEU A 10 4.27 -1.25 -0.46
CA LEU A 10 4.21 -2.57 -1.11
C LEU A 10 5.38 -2.77 -2.08
N GLU A 11 5.89 -1.70 -2.68
CA GLU A 11 7.10 -1.71 -3.50
C GLU A 11 7.73 -0.30 -3.49
N PRO A 12 8.89 -0.12 -2.82
CA PRO A 12 9.56 1.18 -2.77
C PRO A 12 9.93 1.69 -4.16
N ARG A 13 9.50 2.91 -4.49
CA ARG A 13 9.80 3.59 -5.75
C ARG A 13 10.23 5.03 -5.45
N PRO A 14 11.51 5.27 -5.13
CA PRO A 14 12.00 6.59 -4.71
C PRO A 14 11.76 7.71 -5.73
N GLU A 15 11.70 7.35 -7.02
CA GLU A 15 11.48 8.29 -8.14
C GLU A 15 9.99 8.51 -8.47
N ALA A 16 9.08 7.81 -7.80
CA ALA A 16 7.65 7.98 -8.00
C ALA A 16 7.18 9.34 -7.44
N HIS A 17 6.45 10.09 -8.26
CA HIS A 17 5.90 11.39 -7.87
C HIS A 17 4.42 11.32 -7.47
N LEU A 18 3.79 10.15 -7.61
CA LEU A 18 2.42 9.87 -7.16
C LEU A 18 2.43 8.75 -6.11
N ARG A 19 1.62 8.91 -5.06
CA ARG A 19 1.42 7.91 -4.01
C ARG A 19 -0.03 7.45 -4.01
N LEU A 20 -0.23 6.15 -4.13
CA LEU A 20 -1.54 5.53 -4.14
C LEU A 20 -1.77 4.82 -2.80
N PHE A 21 -2.74 5.29 -2.02
CA PHE A 21 -3.13 4.69 -0.74
C PHE A 21 -4.35 3.79 -0.93
N CYS A 22 -4.20 2.50 -0.64
CA CYS A 22 -5.19 1.47 -0.93
C CYS A 22 -5.82 0.92 0.36
N ALA A 23 -7.12 1.15 0.54
CA ALA A 23 -7.90 0.58 1.64
C ALA A 23 -8.57 -0.73 1.20
N HIS A 24 -8.31 -1.82 1.91
CA HIS A 24 -8.87 -3.12 1.60
C HIS A 24 -10.34 -3.24 2.06
N HIS A 25 -11.05 -4.23 1.51
CA HIS A 25 -12.40 -4.59 1.95
C HIS A 25 -12.40 -5.23 3.35
N ALA A 26 -13.57 -5.31 3.99
CA ALA A 26 -13.70 -5.91 5.32
C ALA A 26 -13.19 -7.36 5.35
N GLY A 27 -12.36 -7.70 6.34
CA GLY A 27 -11.72 -9.02 6.47
C GLY A 27 -10.45 -9.21 5.62
N GLY A 28 -10.07 -8.22 4.82
CA GLY A 28 -8.81 -8.22 4.07
C GLY A 28 -7.62 -7.69 4.86
N SER A 29 -6.51 -7.50 4.16
CA SER A 29 -5.29 -6.86 4.65
C SER A 29 -4.64 -5.99 3.56
N ALA A 30 -3.63 -5.21 3.94
CA ALA A 30 -2.85 -4.38 3.01
C ALA A 30 -2.27 -5.17 1.82
N GLN A 31 -1.93 -6.46 2.02
CA GLN A 31 -1.37 -7.35 1.00
C GLN A 31 -2.33 -7.68 -0.15
N TYR A 32 -3.62 -7.35 -0.03
CA TYR A 32 -4.56 -7.49 -1.14
C TYR A 32 -4.08 -6.75 -2.42
N PHE A 33 -3.27 -5.71 -2.24
CA PHE A 33 -2.75 -4.87 -3.31
C PHE A 33 -1.31 -5.23 -3.74
N ASP A 34 -0.69 -6.30 -3.22
CA ASP A 34 0.69 -6.70 -3.58
C ASP A 34 0.94 -6.85 -5.09
N PRO A 35 -0.01 -7.29 -5.93
CA PRO A 35 0.22 -7.38 -7.37
C PRO A 35 0.20 -6.04 -8.10
N TRP A 36 -0.32 -4.98 -7.47
CA TRP A 36 -0.61 -3.72 -8.14
C TRP A 36 0.62 -2.96 -8.64
N PRO A 37 1.75 -2.87 -7.89
CA PRO A 37 2.93 -2.20 -8.37
C PRO A 37 3.36 -2.72 -9.76
N ALA A 38 3.35 -4.04 -9.98
CA ALA A 38 3.72 -4.65 -11.26
C ALA A 38 2.82 -4.24 -12.45
N GLY A 39 1.58 -3.82 -12.19
CA GLY A 39 0.60 -3.40 -13.21
C GLY A 39 0.46 -1.89 -13.38
N LEU A 40 1.10 -1.07 -12.54
CA LEU A 40 0.96 0.38 -12.53
C LEU A 40 2.18 1.08 -13.15
N PRO A 41 1.99 2.25 -13.79
CA PRO A 41 3.10 3.07 -14.26
C PRO A 41 4.11 3.39 -13.13
N ALA A 42 5.39 3.53 -13.48
CA ALA A 42 6.48 3.72 -12.51
C ALA A 42 6.38 5.02 -11.68
N GLU A 43 5.57 5.98 -12.13
CA GLU A 43 5.25 7.20 -11.39
C GLU A 43 4.41 6.97 -10.12
N PHE A 44 3.81 5.79 -9.96
CA PHE A 44 3.02 5.43 -8.78
C PHE A 44 3.84 4.56 -7.81
N GLU A 45 3.87 4.98 -6.54
CA GLU A 45 4.27 4.17 -5.39
C GLU A 45 3.03 3.75 -4.60
N VAL A 46 2.86 2.44 -4.34
CA VAL A 46 1.65 1.87 -3.74
C VAL A 46 1.83 1.63 -2.25
N TYR A 47 0.90 2.14 -1.46
CA TYR A 47 0.82 1.92 -0.02
C TYR A 47 -0.50 1.22 0.33
N GLY A 48 -0.43 0.06 0.95
CA GLY A 48 -1.59 -0.61 1.54
C GLY A 48 -1.88 -0.07 2.93
N VAL A 49 -3.14 0.24 3.22
CA VAL A 49 -3.58 0.63 4.57
C VAL A 49 -3.78 -0.63 5.41
N ASN A 50 -3.00 -0.78 6.47
CA ASN A 50 -3.11 -1.86 7.44
C ASN A 50 -4.05 -1.42 8.58
N LEU A 51 -5.34 -1.70 8.41
CA LEU A 51 -6.35 -1.37 9.41
C LEU A 51 -6.18 -2.24 10.66
N PRO A 52 -6.39 -1.69 11.87
CA PRO A 52 -6.37 -2.48 13.11
C PRO A 52 -7.55 -3.45 13.12
N GLY A 53 -7.27 -4.70 13.49
CA GLY A 53 -8.23 -5.79 13.60
C GLY A 53 -7.76 -6.81 14.60
#